data_AF-A0A6P8AN51-F1
#
_entry.id   AF-A0A6P8AN51-F1
#
_cell.length_a   1.000
_cell.length_b   1.000
_cell.length_c   1.000
_cell.angle_alpha   90.00
_cell.angle_beta   90.00
_cell.angle_gamma   90.00
#
_symmetry.space_group_name_H-M   'P 1'
#
loop_
_entity.id
_entity.type
_entity.pdbx_description
1 polymer ?
#
loop_
_entity_poly.entity_id
_entity_poly.type
_entity_poly.pdbx_seq_one_letter_code
_entity_poly.pdbx_strand_id
1 'polypeptide(L)'
;MSDANQSVGIPVTSYKEVVLPGYEILPPTMLTIKGQEIHATEPEARLLYRLSLGITTLSEITTDVQLSRVESTKGGSERQRHIYDLKHMRSTPGGFKDVPAESPRYYIKRASRLVPEPAAVGIKKKRSLMGGKAEQVTAVPVDLSGKASEFGIPTFVKKAEAIFTFKGPEWVDNQGKSVAVMYYGDKEDKVHSLVLTASLTRAQFEILVALWCCHVWEFSVANAEKIHEGSAGLLRKLKQGEEYGYRWMSGPAGGGGASTAF
;
A
#
# COMPACT_ATOMS: atom_id res chain seq x y z
N MET A 1 -46.61 -50.17 41.43
CA MET A 1 -45.35 -50.92 41.16
C MET A 1 -45.36 -51.25 39.67
N SER A 2 -44.51 -50.72 38.80
CA SER A 2 -43.35 -49.82 38.95
C SER A 2 -43.06 -49.20 37.57
N ASP A 3 -42.73 -47.91 37.59
CA ASP A 3 -41.72 -47.17 36.83
C ASP A 3 -41.63 -47.20 35.29
N ALA A 4 -41.95 -46.02 34.75
CA ALA A 4 -41.47 -45.48 33.49
C ALA A 4 -39.95 -45.19 33.58
N ASN A 5 -39.17 -45.64 32.60
CA ASN A 5 -37.81 -45.15 32.37
C ASN A 5 -37.76 -44.46 31.00
N GLN A 6 -38.04 -43.15 30.99
CA GLN A 6 -37.66 -42.24 29.92
C GLN A 6 -36.14 -42.03 30.01
N SER A 7 -35.39 -42.58 29.05
CA SER A 7 -33.98 -42.27 28.89
C SER A 7 -33.82 -40.81 28.44
N VAL A 8 -33.36 -39.96 29.35
CA VAL A 8 -32.96 -38.59 29.07
C VAL A 8 -31.72 -38.63 28.16
N GLY A 9 -31.91 -38.31 26.89
CA GLY A 9 -30.81 -38.05 25.97
C GLY A 9 -30.10 -36.77 26.38
N ILE A 10 -28.84 -36.88 26.77
CA ILE A 10 -27.95 -35.73 26.96
C ILE A 10 -27.69 -35.14 25.57
N PRO A 11 -27.99 -33.86 25.31
CA PRO A 11 -27.61 -33.24 24.05
C PRO A 11 -26.09 -33.11 24.02
N VAL A 12 -25.46 -33.82 23.08
CA VAL A 12 -24.04 -33.68 22.76
C VAL A 12 -23.81 -32.22 22.36
N THR A 13 -23.02 -31.52 23.17
CA THR A 13 -22.62 -30.13 22.96
C THR A 13 -21.83 -30.03 21.65
N SER A 14 -22.39 -29.27 20.71
CA SER A 14 -21.78 -28.90 19.43
C SER A 14 -20.38 -28.32 19.65
N TYR A 15 -19.38 -28.98 19.07
CA TYR A 15 -18.00 -28.49 19.02
C TYR A 15 -18.01 -27.11 18.37
N LYS A 16 -17.62 -26.08 19.12
CA LYS A 16 -17.40 -24.73 18.58
C LYS A 16 -16.47 -24.87 17.37
N GLU A 17 -16.96 -24.54 16.17
CA GLU A 17 -16.12 -24.37 15.00
C GLU A 17 -15.00 -23.40 15.36
N VAL A 18 -13.78 -23.92 15.43
CA VAL A 18 -12.60 -23.10 15.63
C VAL A 18 -12.38 -22.35 14.32
N VAL A 19 -12.89 -21.12 14.23
CA VAL A 19 -12.63 -20.25 13.09
C VAL A 19 -11.11 -20.06 12.99
N LEU A 20 -10.53 -20.48 11.86
CA LEU A 20 -9.11 -20.33 11.61
C LEU A 20 -8.74 -18.82 11.61
N PRO A 21 -7.60 -18.43 12.20
CA PRO A 21 -7.19 -17.02 12.24
C PRO A 21 -7.16 -16.42 10.83
N GLY A 22 -7.81 -15.26 10.65
CA GLY A 22 -7.85 -14.57 9.36
C GLY A 22 -9.10 -14.85 8.52
N TYR A 23 -9.90 -15.87 8.88
CA TYR A 23 -11.20 -16.14 8.24
C TYR A 23 -12.38 -15.53 9.00
N GLU A 24 -12.13 -14.87 10.13
CA GLU A 24 -13.20 -14.14 10.83
C GLU A 24 -13.74 -13.03 9.91
N ILE A 25 -15.07 -12.93 9.81
CA ILE A 25 -15.72 -11.88 9.04
C ILE A 25 -15.78 -10.61 9.89
N LEU A 26 -15.19 -9.53 9.38
CA LEU A 26 -15.22 -8.21 10.00
C LEU A 26 -16.33 -7.36 9.36
N PRO A 27 -17.10 -6.61 10.17
CA PRO A 27 -18.15 -5.75 9.65
C PRO A 27 -17.56 -4.55 8.89
N PRO A 28 -18.39 -3.85 8.08
CA PRO A 28 -18.06 -2.53 7.54
C PRO A 28 -17.61 -1.59 8.66
N THR A 29 -16.59 -0.78 8.41
CA THR A 29 -16.04 0.16 9.39
C THR A 29 -15.35 1.32 8.69
N MET A 30 -15.25 2.45 9.38
CA MET A 30 -14.43 3.58 8.94
C MET A 30 -13.10 3.57 9.68
N LEU A 31 -12.02 3.78 8.94
CA LEU A 31 -10.66 3.88 9.46
C LEU A 31 -10.09 5.26 9.17
N THR A 32 -9.32 5.81 10.11
CA THR A 32 -8.58 7.07 9.95
C THR A 32 -7.13 6.89 10.34
N ILE A 33 -6.21 7.47 9.56
CA ILE A 33 -4.79 7.52 9.91
C ILE A 33 -4.50 8.80 10.68
N LYS A 34 -3.85 8.66 11.84
CA LYS A 34 -3.34 9.75 12.68
C LYS A 34 -1.87 9.48 13.02
N GLY A 35 -0.96 10.09 12.28
CA GLY A 35 0.48 9.85 12.43
C GLY A 35 0.85 8.40 12.12
N GLN A 36 1.19 7.64 13.16
CA GLN A 36 1.56 6.22 13.07
C GLN A 36 0.40 5.27 13.40
N GLU A 37 -0.77 5.79 13.75
CA GLU A 37 -1.87 5.01 14.27
C GLU A 37 -3.06 4.98 13.34
N ILE A 38 -3.77 3.86 13.32
CA ILE A 38 -5.00 3.67 12.55
C ILE A 38 -6.13 3.36 13.53
N HIS A 39 -7.11 4.26 13.56
CA HIS A 39 -8.23 4.23 14.48
C HIS A 39 -9.53 3.89 13.74
N ALA A 40 -10.40 3.11 14.36
CA ALA A 40 -11.81 3.05 13.96
C ALA A 40 -12.52 4.35 14.36
N THR A 41 -13.37 4.93 13.51
CA THR A 41 -13.95 6.26 13.79
C THR A 41 -15.14 6.23 14.77
N GLU A 42 -15.93 5.16 14.83
CA GLU A 42 -17.14 5.06 15.69
C GLU A 42 -17.45 3.61 16.09
N PRO A 43 -18.17 3.36 17.21
CA PRO A 43 -18.57 4.31 18.27
C PRO A 43 -17.49 4.51 19.35
N GLU A 44 -16.45 3.68 19.36
CA GLU A 44 -15.29 3.82 20.24
C GLU A 44 -14.09 4.05 19.33
N ALA A 45 -13.44 5.20 19.43
CA ALA A 45 -12.27 5.57 18.63
C ALA A 45 -11.07 4.65 18.93
N ARG A 46 -11.19 3.39 18.51
CA ARG A 46 -10.35 2.28 18.94
C ARG A 46 -9.13 2.18 18.04
N LEU A 47 -7.97 2.16 18.66
CA LEU A 47 -6.72 1.83 17.98
C LEU A 47 -6.77 0.39 17.46
N LEU A 48 -6.69 0.21 16.15
CA LEU A 48 -6.70 -1.11 15.50
C LEU A 48 -5.34 -1.52 14.98
N TYR A 49 -4.59 -0.57 14.44
CA TYR A 49 -3.28 -0.84 13.86
C TYR A 49 -2.28 0.27 14.18
N ARG A 50 -1.00 -0.11 14.19
CA ARG A 50 0.14 0.79 14.34
C ARG A 50 1.15 0.53 13.24
N LEU A 51 1.65 1.62 12.67
CA LEU A 51 2.74 1.64 11.71
C LEU A 51 4.05 1.93 12.43
N SER A 52 5.18 1.39 11.95
CA SER A 52 6.49 1.73 12.50
C SER A 52 6.93 3.16 12.19
N LEU A 53 6.37 3.77 11.13
CA LEU A 53 6.67 5.13 10.67
C LEU A 53 5.39 5.82 10.20
N GLY A 54 5.37 7.16 10.29
CA GLY A 54 4.22 7.97 9.87
C GLY A 54 4.13 8.09 8.36
N ILE A 55 3.31 7.25 7.71
CA ILE A 55 3.23 7.16 6.23
C ILE A 55 2.85 8.45 5.52
N THR A 56 2.18 9.38 6.22
CA THR A 56 1.76 10.67 5.66
C THR A 56 2.92 11.66 5.46
N THR A 57 4.06 11.42 6.11
CA THR A 57 5.24 12.30 6.06
C THR A 57 6.48 11.61 5.47
N LEU A 58 6.32 10.38 4.97
CA LEU A 58 7.44 9.64 4.39
C LEU A 58 7.89 10.22 3.07
N SER A 59 9.21 10.31 2.91
CA SER A 59 9.85 10.64 1.65
C SER A 59 10.13 9.40 0.82
N GLU A 60 10.56 9.62 -0.42
CA GLU A 60 10.90 8.56 -1.37
C GLU A 60 11.99 7.61 -0.84
N ILE A 61 12.86 8.08 0.07
CA ILE A 61 14.01 7.30 0.54
C ILE A 61 13.64 6.10 1.40
N THR A 62 12.47 6.16 2.03
CA THR A 62 11.99 5.07 2.88
C THR A 62 11.67 3.88 1.99
N THR A 63 12.03 2.68 2.43
CA THR A 63 11.84 1.44 1.65
C THR A 63 11.00 0.40 2.38
N ASP A 64 10.79 0.59 3.69
CA ASP A 64 10.12 -0.39 4.54
C ASP A 64 9.36 0.30 5.68
N VAL A 65 8.14 -0.15 5.95
CA VAL A 65 7.30 0.26 7.09
C VAL A 65 6.57 -0.99 7.60
N GLN A 66 6.63 -1.26 8.89
CA GLN A 66 5.89 -2.39 9.47
C GLN A 66 4.48 -1.95 9.84
N LEU A 67 3.50 -2.81 9.57
CA LEU A 67 2.12 -2.69 10.02
C LEU A 67 1.85 -3.79 11.06
N SER A 68 1.46 -3.36 12.24
CA SER A 68 1.09 -4.23 13.35
C SER A 68 -0.36 -4.05 13.74
N ARG A 69 -1.05 -5.16 14.01
CA ARG A 69 -2.38 -5.18 14.62
C ARG A 69 -2.25 -5.01 16.13
N VAL A 70 -3.10 -4.17 16.71
CA VAL A 70 -3.23 -4.01 18.15
C VAL A 70 -4.33 -4.95 18.65
N GLU A 71 -3.96 -5.87 19.53
CA GLU A 71 -4.85 -6.84 20.15
C GLU A 71 -4.95 -6.57 21.65
N SER A 72 -6.17 -6.44 22.16
CA SER A 72 -6.41 -6.37 23.60
C SER A 72 -6.30 -7.78 24.19
N THR A 73 -5.41 -7.97 25.16
CA THR A 73 -5.33 -9.24 25.88
C THR A 73 -6.35 -9.28 27.02
N LYS A 74 -6.68 -10.48 27.50
CA LYS A 74 -7.62 -10.68 28.63
C LYS A 74 -7.16 -10.01 29.93
N GLY A 75 -5.89 -9.60 30.04
CA GLY A 75 -5.33 -8.89 31.19
C GLY A 75 -5.31 -7.36 31.03
N GLY A 76 -5.96 -6.81 29.99
CA GLY A 76 -5.96 -5.37 29.70
C GLY A 76 -4.67 -4.84 29.08
N SER A 77 -3.65 -5.68 28.88
CA SER A 77 -2.44 -5.28 28.14
C SER A 77 -2.67 -5.34 26.64
N GLU A 78 -2.06 -4.41 25.92
CA GLU A 78 -2.07 -4.40 24.46
C GLU A 78 -0.91 -5.23 23.91
N ARG A 79 -1.21 -6.16 23.01
CA ARG A 79 -0.22 -6.90 22.25
C ARG A 79 -0.21 -6.40 20.82
N GLN A 80 0.97 -6.04 20.33
CA GLN A 80 1.17 -5.74 18.92
C GLN A 80 1.59 -7.00 18.17
N ARG A 81 0.84 -7.33 17.13
CA ARG A 81 1.15 -8.44 16.23
C ARG A 81 1.54 -7.89 14.86
N HIS A 82 2.79 -8.08 14.50
CA HIS A 82 3.29 -7.73 13.17
C HIS A 82 2.58 -8.58 12.10
N ILE A 83 1.88 -7.91 11.16
CA ILE A 83 1.08 -8.59 10.12
C ILE A 83 1.65 -8.41 8.71
N TYR A 84 2.13 -7.21 8.37
CA TYR A 84 2.67 -6.92 7.04
C TYR A 84 3.86 -5.95 7.11
N ASP A 85 4.85 -6.19 6.26
CA ASP A 85 5.81 -5.18 5.84
C ASP A 85 5.27 -4.46 4.60
N LEU A 86 5.27 -3.14 4.60
CA LEU A 86 4.96 -2.30 3.44
C LEU A 86 6.29 -1.92 2.81
N LYS A 87 6.50 -2.33 1.55
CA LYS A 87 7.76 -2.15 0.83
C LYS A 87 7.60 -1.12 -0.28
N HIS A 88 8.62 -0.29 -0.43
CA HIS A 88 8.76 0.67 -1.51
C HIS A 88 10.08 0.46 -2.26
N MET A 89 9.97 0.21 -3.56
CA MET A 89 11.07 0.05 -4.49
C MET A 89 11.20 1.28 -5.38
N ARG A 90 12.33 1.97 -5.24
CA ARG A 90 12.67 3.15 -6.04
C ARG A 90 13.31 2.79 -7.37
N SER A 91 14.25 1.83 -7.33
CA SER A 91 15.11 1.48 -8.45
C SER A 91 15.53 0.02 -8.33
N THR A 92 16.07 -0.51 -9.43
CA THR A 92 16.72 -1.82 -9.42
C THR A 92 17.98 -1.78 -8.55
N PRO A 93 18.50 -2.94 -8.09
CA PRO A 93 19.80 -3.02 -7.44
C PRO A 93 20.87 -2.26 -8.22
N GLY A 94 21.70 -1.50 -7.51
CA GLY A 94 22.69 -0.58 -8.09
C GLY A 94 22.16 0.82 -8.41
N GLY A 95 20.85 1.05 -8.44
CA GLY A 95 20.27 2.40 -8.49
C GLY A 95 20.29 3.09 -9.86
N PHE A 96 20.74 2.41 -10.91
CA PHE A 96 20.90 3.00 -12.25
C PHE A 96 19.66 2.93 -13.15
N LYS A 97 18.71 2.03 -12.86
CA LYS A 97 17.50 1.84 -13.65
C LYS A 97 16.25 1.95 -12.79
N ASP A 98 15.20 2.49 -13.40
CA ASP A 98 13.86 2.48 -12.83
C ASP A 98 13.36 1.05 -12.63
N VAL A 99 12.46 0.89 -11.65
CA VAL A 99 11.74 -0.38 -11.44
C VAL A 99 10.96 -0.75 -12.71
N PRO A 100 11.20 -1.94 -13.30
CA PRO A 100 10.48 -2.41 -14.47
C PRO A 100 8.97 -2.57 -14.23
N ALA A 101 8.18 -2.57 -15.31
CA ALA A 101 6.72 -2.62 -15.22
C ALA A 101 6.16 -3.95 -14.67
N GLU A 102 6.92 -5.03 -14.78
CA GLU A 102 6.60 -6.34 -14.19
C GLU A 102 6.92 -6.43 -12.70
N SER A 103 7.57 -5.43 -12.12
CA SER A 103 7.94 -5.37 -10.71
C SER A 103 7.11 -4.31 -9.97
N PRO A 104 6.65 -4.57 -8.73
CA PRO A 104 5.89 -3.59 -7.97
C PRO A 104 6.80 -2.47 -7.44
N ARG A 105 6.37 -1.22 -7.61
CA ARG A 105 6.96 -0.09 -6.87
C ARG A 105 6.55 -0.10 -5.40
N TYR A 106 5.28 -0.40 -5.13
CA TYR A 106 4.75 -0.56 -3.77
C TYR A 106 4.11 -1.93 -3.65
N TYR A 107 4.45 -2.66 -2.59
CA TYR A 107 3.84 -3.95 -2.27
C TYR A 107 3.84 -4.21 -0.77
N ILE A 108 2.94 -5.08 -0.34
CA ILE A 108 2.89 -5.59 1.02
C ILE A 108 3.46 -7.01 1.04
N LYS A 109 4.21 -7.34 2.09
CA LYS A 109 4.76 -8.67 2.34
C LYS A 109 4.24 -9.16 3.68
N ARG A 110 3.60 -10.32 3.68
CA ARG A 110 3.06 -10.96 4.88
C ARG A 110 4.18 -11.30 5.86
N ALA A 111 4.06 -10.84 7.10
CA ALA A 111 5.04 -11.09 8.15
C ALA A 111 4.90 -12.48 8.80
N SER A 112 3.66 -12.99 8.89
CA SER A 112 3.36 -14.27 9.55
C SER A 112 2.69 -15.24 8.58
N ARG A 113 3.20 -16.48 8.53
CA ARG A 113 2.57 -17.58 7.77
C ARG A 113 1.22 -18.05 8.32
N LEU A 114 0.85 -17.57 9.51
CA LEU A 114 -0.45 -17.89 10.12
C LEU A 114 -1.60 -17.10 9.50
N VAL A 115 -1.31 -16.02 8.77
CA VAL A 115 -2.32 -15.28 8.00
C VAL A 115 -2.48 -15.97 6.64
N PRO A 116 -3.71 -16.14 6.10
CA PRO A 116 -3.94 -16.77 4.81
C PRO A 116 -3.12 -16.17 3.65
N GLU A 117 -2.96 -16.94 2.57
CA GLU A 117 -2.35 -16.45 1.33
C GLU A 117 -3.12 -15.24 0.76
N PRO A 118 -2.47 -14.37 -0.04
CA PRO A 118 -1.11 -14.51 -0.59
C PRO A 118 0.02 -13.98 0.31
N ALA A 119 1.22 -14.52 0.15
CA ALA A 119 2.43 -14.09 0.86
C ALA A 119 2.85 -12.63 0.57
N ALA A 120 2.51 -12.09 -0.60
CA ALA A 120 2.73 -10.69 -0.95
C ALA A 120 1.73 -10.21 -2.01
N VAL A 121 1.38 -8.94 -1.95
CA VAL A 121 0.46 -8.27 -2.89
C VAL A 121 1.03 -6.92 -3.29
N GLY A 122 1.07 -6.64 -4.59
CA GLY A 122 1.63 -5.39 -5.13
C GLY A 122 0.61 -4.59 -5.90
N ILE A 123 0.82 -3.27 -5.94
CA ILE A 123 0.00 -2.34 -6.71
C ILE A 123 0.54 -2.28 -8.14
N LYS A 124 -0.19 -2.87 -9.09
CA LYS A 124 0.13 -2.86 -10.52
C LYS A 124 -0.64 -1.76 -11.22
N LYS A 125 0.08 -0.87 -11.91
CA LYS A 125 -0.48 0.24 -12.68
C LYS A 125 -0.32 -0.02 -14.17
N LYS A 126 -1.43 -0.15 -14.89
CA LYS A 126 -1.43 -0.17 -16.35
C LYS A 126 -1.47 1.28 -16.85
N ARG A 127 -0.43 1.72 -17.54
CA ARG A 127 -0.37 3.06 -18.15
C ARG A 127 -1.14 3.05 -19.47
N SER A 128 -1.89 4.12 -19.74
CA SER A 128 -2.55 4.31 -21.02
C SER A 128 -1.52 4.53 -22.13
N LEU A 129 -1.74 3.92 -23.31
CA LEU A 129 -0.90 4.08 -24.49
C LEU A 129 -0.95 5.51 -25.07
N MET A 130 -2.00 6.27 -24.77
CA MET A 130 -2.18 7.65 -25.28
C MET A 130 -1.51 8.73 -24.42
N GLY A 131 -0.74 8.35 -23.39
CA GLY A 131 -0.14 9.30 -22.45
C GLY A 131 -1.19 9.90 -21.50
N GLY A 132 -1.03 9.68 -20.20
CA GLY A 132 -2.01 10.15 -19.20
C GLY A 132 -1.93 9.40 -17.87
N LYS A 133 -2.96 9.58 -17.02
CA LYS A 133 -3.14 8.84 -15.76
C LYS A 133 -3.21 7.32 -16.04
N ALA A 134 -2.87 6.50 -15.03
CA ALA A 134 -2.98 5.05 -15.15
C ALA A 134 -4.42 4.66 -15.50
N GLU A 135 -4.58 3.84 -16.54
CA GLU A 135 -5.87 3.36 -17.04
C GLU A 135 -6.52 2.41 -16.04
N GLN A 136 -5.69 1.63 -15.34
CA GLN A 136 -6.15 0.66 -14.36
C GLN A 136 -5.11 0.46 -13.26
N VAL A 137 -5.55 0.46 -12.01
CA VAL A 137 -4.72 0.12 -10.86
C VAL A 137 -5.30 -1.14 -10.21
N THR A 138 -4.49 -2.19 -10.08
CA THR A 138 -4.91 -3.50 -9.56
C THR A 138 -3.96 -3.96 -8.46
N ALA A 139 -4.50 -4.64 -7.45
CA ALA A 139 -3.73 -5.32 -6.42
C ALA A 139 -3.62 -6.79 -6.79
N VAL A 140 -2.41 -7.25 -7.08
CA VAL A 140 -2.14 -8.60 -7.58
C VAL A 140 -1.04 -9.28 -6.76
N PRO A 141 -1.05 -10.63 -6.66
CA PRO A 141 0.03 -11.36 -6.01
C PRO A 141 1.41 -11.06 -6.58
N VAL A 142 2.42 -11.07 -5.70
CA VAL A 142 3.82 -10.83 -6.04
C VAL A 142 4.64 -12.09 -5.75
N ASP A 143 5.43 -12.52 -6.73
CA ASP A 143 6.49 -13.49 -6.55
C ASP A 143 7.71 -12.80 -5.94
N LEU A 144 8.01 -13.14 -4.69
CA LEU A 144 9.16 -12.63 -3.94
C LEU A 144 10.49 -13.32 -4.31
N SER A 145 10.48 -14.37 -5.12
CA SER A 145 11.66 -15.19 -5.40
C SER A 145 12.74 -14.46 -6.21
N GLY A 146 12.34 -13.44 -6.98
CA GLY A 146 13.22 -12.71 -7.89
C GLY A 146 13.64 -13.49 -9.14
N LYS A 147 13.29 -14.78 -9.26
CA LYS A 147 13.74 -15.66 -10.35
C LYS A 147 13.23 -15.25 -11.73
N ALA A 148 12.07 -14.58 -11.78
CA ALA A 148 11.48 -14.11 -13.02
C ALA A 148 11.96 -12.71 -13.44
N SER A 149 12.81 -12.05 -12.63
CA SER A 149 13.37 -10.74 -12.94
C SER A 149 14.83 -10.84 -13.37
N GLU A 150 15.22 -10.07 -14.38
CA GLU A 150 16.63 -9.90 -14.75
C GLU A 150 17.48 -9.28 -13.64
N PHE A 151 16.86 -8.57 -12.70
CA PHE A 151 17.52 -7.90 -11.58
C PHE A 151 17.43 -8.66 -10.25
N GLY A 152 16.85 -9.86 -10.24
CA GLY A 152 16.64 -10.63 -9.01
C GLY A 152 15.65 -9.99 -8.03
N ILE A 153 14.77 -9.09 -8.51
CA ILE A 153 13.79 -8.38 -7.69
C ILE A 153 12.38 -9.00 -7.79
N PRO A 154 11.49 -8.75 -6.80
CA PRO A 154 10.13 -9.26 -6.84
C PRO A 154 9.37 -8.85 -8.11
N THR A 155 8.55 -9.75 -8.63
CA THR A 155 7.73 -9.52 -9.84
C THR A 155 6.28 -9.87 -9.59
N PHE A 156 5.35 -9.27 -10.33
CA PHE A 156 3.96 -9.71 -10.33
C PHE A 156 3.82 -11.14 -10.84
N VAL A 157 2.99 -11.95 -10.18
CA VAL A 157 2.68 -13.30 -10.65
C VAL A 157 1.97 -13.21 -12.00
N LYS A 158 2.50 -13.93 -13.00
CA LYS A 158 1.96 -13.91 -14.37
C LYS A 158 0.53 -14.45 -14.39
N LYS A 159 -0.37 -13.73 -15.08
CA LYS A 159 -1.80 -14.07 -15.23
C LYS A 159 -2.56 -14.25 -13.91
N ALA A 160 -2.04 -13.73 -12.79
CA ALA A 160 -2.76 -13.76 -11.53
C ALA A 160 -4.01 -12.87 -11.58
N GLU A 161 -5.07 -13.32 -10.94
CA GLU A 161 -6.28 -12.54 -10.75
C GLU A 161 -6.03 -11.38 -9.77
N ALA A 162 -6.70 -10.25 -10.02
CA ALA A 162 -6.67 -9.12 -9.11
C ALA A 162 -7.49 -9.46 -7.86
N ILE A 163 -6.89 -9.24 -6.70
CA ILE A 163 -7.57 -9.37 -5.39
C ILE A 163 -8.51 -8.19 -5.21
N PHE A 164 -8.01 -7.00 -5.56
CA PHE A 164 -8.78 -5.77 -5.60
C PHE A 164 -8.42 -4.96 -6.84
N THR A 165 -9.36 -4.18 -7.33
CA THR A 165 -9.13 -3.16 -8.37
C THR A 165 -9.46 -1.79 -7.79
N PHE A 166 -8.64 -0.80 -8.09
CA PHE A 166 -8.84 0.57 -7.66
C PHE A 166 -9.39 1.41 -8.83
N LYS A 167 -10.59 1.96 -8.64
CA LYS A 167 -11.38 2.74 -9.62
C LYS A 167 -11.69 4.11 -9.03
N GLY A 168 -10.92 5.14 -9.39
CA GLY A 168 -11.09 6.46 -8.78
C GLY A 168 -10.70 6.41 -7.29
N PRO A 169 -11.56 6.82 -6.34
CA PRO A 169 -11.32 6.65 -4.90
C PRO A 169 -11.77 5.27 -4.36
N GLU A 170 -12.33 4.41 -5.19
CA GLU A 170 -13.00 3.18 -4.75
C GLU A 170 -12.14 1.93 -4.97
N TRP A 171 -12.13 1.04 -3.97
CA TRP A 171 -11.63 -0.32 -4.08
C TRP A 171 -12.80 -1.27 -4.33
N VAL A 172 -12.68 -2.07 -5.38
CA VAL A 172 -13.63 -3.14 -5.72
C VAL A 172 -12.95 -4.50 -5.59
N ASP A 173 -13.72 -5.52 -5.20
CA ASP A 173 -13.26 -6.91 -5.17
C ASP A 173 -13.15 -7.51 -6.59
N ASN A 174 -12.79 -8.80 -6.65
CA ASN A 174 -12.68 -9.55 -7.90
C ASN A 174 -14.02 -9.78 -8.62
N GLN A 175 -15.15 -9.59 -7.95
CA GLN A 175 -16.50 -9.63 -8.54
C GLN A 175 -16.94 -8.25 -9.03
N GLY A 176 -16.13 -7.20 -8.81
CA GLY A 176 -16.44 -5.83 -9.18
C GLY A 176 -17.35 -5.12 -8.19
N LYS A 177 -17.61 -5.68 -7.01
CA LYS A 177 -18.39 -5.05 -5.95
C LYS A 177 -17.51 -4.09 -5.16
N SER A 178 -18.05 -2.91 -4.84
CA SER A 178 -17.42 -1.95 -3.94
C SER A 178 -17.20 -2.56 -2.56
N VAL A 179 -15.97 -2.48 -2.05
CA VAL A 179 -15.60 -2.95 -0.72
C VAL A 179 -15.01 -1.87 0.16
N ALA A 180 -14.45 -0.81 -0.43
CA ALA A 180 -14.06 0.38 0.32
C ALA A 180 -13.98 1.64 -0.55
N VAL A 181 -14.12 2.79 0.09
CA VAL A 181 -13.94 4.11 -0.52
C VAL A 181 -12.90 4.90 0.27
N MET A 182 -11.95 5.51 -0.43
CA MET A 182 -10.91 6.34 0.14
C MET A 182 -11.29 7.82 0.11
N TYR A 183 -10.98 8.51 1.19
CA TYR A 183 -11.03 9.96 1.27
C TYR A 183 -9.64 10.47 1.62
N TYR A 184 -9.15 11.41 0.81
CA TYR A 184 -7.88 12.06 1.07
C TYR A 184 -8.15 13.29 1.93
N GLY A 185 -7.29 13.48 2.92
CA GLY A 185 -7.23 14.75 3.62
C GLY A 185 -6.91 15.88 2.64
N ASP A 186 -7.47 17.06 2.88
CA ASP A 186 -7.11 18.25 2.13
C ASP A 186 -5.78 18.85 2.65
N LYS A 187 -5.44 20.07 2.22
CA LYS A 187 -4.19 20.72 2.65
C LYS A 187 -4.18 21.06 4.14
N GLU A 188 -5.34 21.20 4.76
CA GLU A 188 -5.53 21.65 6.13
C GLU A 188 -5.74 20.44 7.06
N ASP A 189 -6.67 19.56 6.72
CA ASP A 189 -6.94 18.30 7.40
C ASP A 189 -6.25 17.15 6.68
N LYS A 190 -4.97 16.92 6.98
CA LYS A 190 -4.14 15.81 6.45
C LYS A 190 -4.63 14.39 6.87
N VAL A 191 -5.90 14.25 7.23
CA VAL A 191 -6.49 13.01 7.71
C VAL A 191 -6.95 12.19 6.53
N HIS A 192 -6.22 11.12 6.23
CA HIS A 192 -6.64 10.12 5.26
C HIS A 192 -7.61 9.14 5.93
N SER A 193 -8.71 8.84 5.24
CA SER A 193 -9.76 7.95 5.72
C SER A 193 -10.06 6.85 4.70
N LEU A 194 -10.40 5.66 5.20
CA LEU A 194 -10.87 4.53 4.42
C LEU A 194 -12.19 4.04 5.01
N VAL A 195 -13.26 4.11 4.21
CA VAL A 195 -14.57 3.59 4.58
C VAL A 195 -14.71 2.21 3.96
N LEU A 196 -14.68 1.15 4.76
CA LEU A 196 -15.02 -0.18 4.31
C LEU A 196 -16.53 -0.31 4.26
N THR A 197 -17.06 -0.63 3.07
CA THR A 197 -18.50 -0.65 2.77
C THR A 197 -19.10 -2.05 2.80
N ALA A 198 -18.26 -3.08 2.86
CA ALA A 198 -18.67 -4.49 2.87
C ALA A 198 -18.03 -5.24 4.05
N SER A 199 -18.70 -6.31 4.48
CA SER A 199 -18.06 -7.27 5.40
C SER A 199 -17.00 -8.07 4.64
N LEU A 200 -15.79 -8.16 5.21
CA LEU A 200 -14.66 -8.85 4.60
C LEU A 200 -14.10 -9.89 5.56
N THR A 201 -13.49 -10.94 5.01
CA THR A 201 -12.62 -11.78 5.84
C THR A 201 -11.50 -10.92 6.41
N ARG A 202 -11.02 -11.23 7.62
CA ARG A 202 -9.93 -10.51 8.25
C ARG A 202 -8.68 -10.44 7.36
N ALA A 203 -8.37 -11.51 6.62
CA ALA A 203 -7.26 -11.51 5.67
C ALA A 203 -7.45 -10.43 4.58
N GLN A 204 -8.62 -10.40 3.93
CA GLN A 204 -8.94 -9.38 2.92
C GLN A 204 -8.95 -7.97 3.49
N PHE A 205 -9.53 -7.80 4.69
CA PHE A 205 -9.54 -6.54 5.41
C PHE A 205 -8.11 -6.02 5.64
N GLU A 206 -7.24 -6.85 6.22
CA GLU A 206 -5.88 -6.45 6.56
C GLU A 206 -5.01 -6.21 5.31
N ILE A 207 -5.22 -6.98 4.22
CA ILE A 207 -4.61 -6.70 2.91
C ILE A 207 -5.05 -5.32 2.41
N LEU A 208 -6.34 -5.02 2.47
CA LEU A 208 -6.89 -3.75 1.99
C LEU A 208 -6.36 -2.57 2.80
N VAL A 209 -6.29 -2.69 4.13
CA VAL A 209 -5.67 -1.68 5.00
C VAL A 209 -4.20 -1.46 4.65
N ALA A 210 -3.43 -2.53 4.49
CA ALA A 210 -2.01 -2.43 4.16
C ALA A 210 -1.79 -1.79 2.77
N LEU A 211 -2.59 -2.15 1.77
CA LEU A 211 -2.56 -1.53 0.43
C LEU A 211 -2.98 -0.07 0.45
N TRP A 212 -3.99 0.29 1.26
CA TRP A 212 -4.38 1.67 1.47
C TRP A 212 -3.22 2.47 2.08
N CYS A 213 -2.52 1.93 3.07
CA CYS A 213 -1.32 2.56 3.62
C CYS A 213 -0.21 2.75 2.56
N CYS A 214 0.02 1.77 1.68
CA CYS A 214 0.93 1.94 0.54
C CYS A 214 0.48 3.08 -0.40
N HIS A 215 -0.83 3.20 -0.63
CA HIS A 215 -1.37 4.27 -1.47
C HIS A 215 -1.21 5.65 -0.82
N VAL A 216 -1.46 5.77 0.49
CA VAL A 216 -1.22 7.01 1.24
C VAL A 216 0.26 7.38 1.22
N TRP A 217 1.15 6.41 1.39
CA TRP A 217 2.59 6.64 1.28
C TRP A 217 2.98 7.14 -0.13
N GLU A 218 2.49 6.49 -1.18
CA GLU A 218 2.73 6.96 -2.56
C GLU A 218 2.21 8.39 -2.77
N PHE A 219 1.02 8.70 -2.25
CA PHE A 219 0.45 10.04 -2.31
C PHE A 219 1.34 11.06 -1.60
N SER A 220 1.85 10.75 -0.40
CA SER A 220 2.76 11.61 0.35
C SER A 220 4.07 11.87 -0.38
N VAL A 221 4.65 10.85 -1.03
CA VAL A 221 5.86 11.02 -1.85
C VAL A 221 5.58 11.92 -3.05
N ALA A 222 4.44 11.72 -3.73
CA ALA A 222 4.08 12.52 -4.91
C ALA A 222 3.76 13.99 -4.59
N ASN A 223 3.27 14.26 -3.37
CA ASN A 223 2.88 15.61 -2.92
C ASN A 223 3.87 16.21 -1.91
N ALA A 224 5.00 15.56 -1.65
CA ALA A 224 6.05 16.13 -0.83
C ALA A 224 6.52 17.46 -1.45
N GLU A 225 6.70 18.48 -0.61
CA GLU A 225 7.26 19.75 -1.07
C GLU A 225 8.60 19.45 -1.76
N LYS A 226 8.70 19.84 -3.02
CA LYS A 226 9.97 19.79 -3.74
C LYS A 226 10.86 20.80 -3.05
N ILE A 227 11.69 20.34 -2.11
CA ILE A 227 12.82 21.13 -1.63
C ILE A 227 13.57 21.53 -2.89
N HIS A 228 13.47 22.82 -3.23
CA HIS A 228 14.25 23.40 -4.30
C HIS A 228 15.69 23.10 -3.92
N GLU A 229 16.31 22.13 -4.59
CA GLU A 229 17.75 22.11 -4.72
C GLU A 229 18.07 23.48 -5.33
N GLY A 230 18.42 24.45 -4.49
CA GLY A 230 18.88 25.77 -4.94
C GLY A 230 20.07 25.60 -5.87
N SER A 231 20.64 26.71 -6.36
CA SER A 231 21.79 26.75 -7.27
C SER A 231 22.92 25.74 -6.97
N ALA A 232 23.10 25.32 -5.71
CA ALA A 232 23.98 24.23 -5.28
C ALA A 232 23.68 22.85 -5.90
N GLY A 233 22.42 22.45 -6.11
CA GLY A 233 22.08 21.18 -6.77
C GLY A 233 22.25 21.21 -8.28
N LEU A 234 22.05 22.39 -8.90
CA LEU A 234 22.45 22.64 -10.29
C LEU A 234 23.97 22.57 -10.46
N LEU A 235 24.75 23.16 -9.55
CA LEU A 235 26.21 23.07 -9.53
C LEU A 235 26.68 21.63 -9.34
N ARG A 236 26.03 20.84 -8.48
CA ARG A 236 26.35 19.41 -8.33
C ARG A 236 26.10 18.62 -9.62
N LYS A 237 25.00 18.89 -10.31
CA LYS A 237 24.65 18.25 -11.59
C LYS A 237 25.56 18.71 -12.74
N LEU A 238 25.95 19.98 -12.77
CA LEU A 238 26.94 20.51 -13.72
C LEU A 238 28.33 19.90 -13.50
N LYS A 239 28.77 19.79 -12.25
CA LYS A 239 30.04 19.16 -11.89
C LYS A 239 30.07 17.67 -12.22
N GLN A 240 28.95 16.97 -12.02
CA GLN A 240 28.78 15.58 -12.50
C GLN A 240 28.75 15.50 -14.05
N GLY A 241 28.24 16.51 -14.74
CA GLY A 241 28.30 16.58 -16.21
C GLY A 241 29.72 16.74 -16.76
N GLU A 242 30.56 17.52 -16.06
CA GLU A 242 31.99 17.70 -16.38
C GLU A 242 32.82 16.45 -16.07
N GLU A 243 32.58 15.77 -14.95
CA GLU A 243 33.32 14.55 -14.57
C GLU A 243 33.03 13.33 -15.47
N TYR A 244 31.84 13.25 -16.07
CA TYR A 244 31.42 12.12 -16.91
C TYR A 244 31.31 12.43 -18.42
N GLY A 245 31.77 13.61 -18.86
CA GLY A 245 32.07 13.87 -20.28
C GLY A 245 30.88 13.96 -21.24
N TYR A 246 29.71 14.44 -20.81
CA TYR A 246 28.61 14.74 -21.74
C TYR A 246 28.64 16.22 -22.17
N ARG A 247 29.47 16.50 -23.19
CA ARG A 247 29.54 17.79 -23.89
C ARG A 247 28.29 17.99 -24.74
N TRP A 248 27.26 18.62 -24.18
CA TRP A 248 26.11 19.09 -24.98
C TRP A 248 26.59 20.12 -26.01
N MET A 249 26.23 19.89 -27.27
CA MET A 249 26.45 20.80 -28.38
C MET A 249 25.74 22.14 -28.12
N SER A 250 26.54 23.20 -28.00
CA SER A 250 26.13 24.58 -28.21
C SER A 250 25.68 24.77 -29.66
N GLY A 251 24.40 25.07 -29.89
CA GLY A 251 23.94 25.69 -31.14
C GLY A 251 24.42 27.14 -31.20
N PRO A 252 24.75 27.69 -32.38
CA PRO A 252 25.43 28.98 -32.49
C PRO A 252 24.50 30.15 -32.18
N ALA A 253 25.00 31.03 -31.33
CA ALA A 253 24.54 32.40 -31.20
C ALA A 253 25.04 33.22 -32.40
N GLY A 254 24.13 33.95 -33.02
CA GLY A 254 24.41 35.02 -33.98
C GLY A 254 23.11 35.76 -34.23
N GLY A 255 23.00 37.08 -34.24
CA GLY A 255 23.92 38.17 -33.96
C GLY A 255 23.04 39.42 -33.84
N GLY A 256 23.48 40.41 -33.06
CA GLY A 256 22.73 41.64 -32.83
C GLY A 256 22.59 42.53 -34.06
N GLY A 257 21.66 43.49 -33.99
CA GLY A 257 21.55 44.60 -34.93
C GLY A 257 20.25 45.38 -34.75
N ALA A 258 20.34 46.52 -34.08
CA ALA A 258 19.29 47.53 -34.02
C ALA A 258 19.08 48.20 -35.39
N SER A 259 17.84 48.56 -35.74
CA SER A 259 17.55 49.86 -36.40
C SER A 259 16.05 50.16 -36.49
N THR A 260 15.78 51.46 -36.52
CA THR A 260 14.53 52.25 -36.46
C THR A 260 13.69 52.29 -37.74
N ALA A 261 12.41 52.70 -37.58
CA ALA A 261 11.49 53.32 -38.57
C ALA A 261 11.07 52.45 -39.78
N PHE A 262 9.82 52.43 -40.26
CA PHE A 262 8.71 53.39 -40.28
C PHE A 262 7.37 52.71 -39.93
#